data_AF-R6JYQ0-F1
#
_entry.id   AF-R6JYQ0-F1
#
_cell.length_a   1.000
_cell.length_b   1.000
_cell.length_c   1.000
_cell.angle_alpha   90.00
_cell.angle_beta   90.00
_cell.angle_gamma   90.00
#
_symmetry.space_group_name_H-M   'P 1'
#
loop_
_entity.id
_entity.type
_entity.pdbx_description
1 polymer ?
#
loop_
_entity_poly.entity_id
_entity_poly.type
_entity_poly.pdbx_seq_one_letter_code
_entity_poly.pdbx_strand_id
1 'polypeptide(L)'
;MNELVKHVPELICTILAFLAVATLDLELYRKRPSEAAGKAMAFKKSMPPVRILLVLGIGLAGGMFFWSLQSRLRWGLFGTMVSVVLTHCIVEIIYHFDFKKMFCHRLQLGLCLAAGILAFLSFRYDWYGYDSYIPSKEEIVSASLDIGVDSSWLSDKTFETGSDGKLQIRYADPYEYIEENMVLTDKEAVMSMVEEGRKRALEGRDERLGIRKAVARIDGYHSNAASSIGYIGGADGPTSIFLAMKTGSKADSEQEKFETNMTVCYRLANGREVRRSYSLPLSAVMDSYEALYRQDAYKEGMYRILSQEPGQVKQVLYREADQVMDVSQDSRVQEAVLKAYQQDMRELTVEERLVEMPVGSLVFMTDQENTYLQQKRQTTRSAFGGMERYQVEDVSQYWPVYLSFERTIELLKEQGMEPGTCLAPEKVERITFDVQNYFYEQQGALPEGEALAELQKTNPNYREGGSLVIEEPAAIRLLLGAIAEDDSCRMNYLCETVEGGPYCTIRTENEAGVGGMLIKNRITPEIAELFAGIPLNNGK
;
A
#
# COMPACT_ATOMS: atom_id res chain seq x y z
N MET A 1 -7.73 -17.06 31.83
CA MET A 1 -7.42 -18.50 31.74
C MET A 1 -7.47 -19.01 30.30
N ASN A 2 -8.44 -18.58 29.47
CA ASN A 2 -8.57 -19.01 28.07
C ASN A 2 -7.41 -18.56 27.14
N GLU A 3 -6.85 -17.36 27.30
CA GLU A 3 -5.71 -16.90 26.49
C GLU A 3 -4.43 -17.72 26.76
N LEU A 4 -4.18 -18.12 28.01
CA LEU A 4 -3.04 -18.98 28.34
C LEU A 4 -3.16 -20.35 27.66
N VAL A 5 -4.37 -20.91 27.58
CA VAL A 5 -4.65 -22.22 26.96
C VAL A 5 -4.41 -22.20 25.45
N LYS A 6 -4.66 -21.07 24.76
CA LYS A 6 -4.36 -20.93 23.31
C LYS A 6 -2.87 -21.07 22.99
N HIS A 7 -2.00 -20.57 23.87
CA HIS A 7 -0.54 -20.62 23.70
C HIS A 7 0.11 -21.86 24.34
N VAL A 8 -0.64 -22.70 25.06
CA VAL A 8 -0.12 -23.96 25.63
C VAL A 8 0.50 -24.87 24.55
N PRO A 9 -0.08 -25.06 23.35
CA PRO A 9 0.55 -25.86 22.30
C PRO A 9 1.90 -25.30 21.84
N GLU A 10 2.00 -23.99 21.64
CA GLU A 10 3.23 -23.30 21.23
C GLU A 10 4.31 -23.40 22.31
N LEU A 11 3.92 -23.24 23.58
CA LEU A 11 4.80 -23.40 24.73
C LEU A 11 5.32 -24.84 24.84
N ILE A 12 4.45 -25.84 24.68
CA ILE A 12 4.82 -27.26 24.66
C ILE A 12 5.79 -27.54 23.51
N CYS A 13 5.48 -27.08 22.29
CA CYS A 13 6.36 -27.21 21.13
C CYS A 13 7.74 -26.59 21.39
N THR A 14 7.78 -25.40 22.00
CA THR A 14 9.03 -24.71 22.34
C THR A 14 9.85 -25.48 23.37
N ILE A 15 9.21 -25.99 24.43
CA ILE A 15 9.87 -26.80 25.47
C ILE A 15 10.38 -28.12 24.86
N LEU A 16 9.59 -28.78 24.02
CA LEU A 16 10.00 -30.00 23.33
C LEU A 16 11.17 -29.74 22.38
N ALA A 17 11.15 -28.64 21.63
CA ALA A 17 12.26 -28.24 20.78
C ALA A 17 13.52 -27.94 21.59
N PHE A 18 13.41 -27.22 22.71
CA PHE A 18 14.52 -26.98 23.63
C PHE A 18 15.11 -28.28 24.17
N LEU A 19 14.27 -29.21 24.64
CA LEU A 19 14.72 -30.52 25.12
C LEU A 19 15.36 -31.35 24.01
N ALA A 20 14.81 -31.33 22.80
CA ALA A 20 15.37 -32.02 21.64
C ALA A 20 16.75 -31.47 21.25
N VAL A 21 16.90 -30.14 21.22
CA VAL A 21 18.19 -29.49 20.94
C VAL A 21 19.18 -29.76 22.08
N ALA A 22 18.77 -29.63 23.34
CA ALA A 22 19.64 -29.88 24.49
C ALA A 22 20.10 -31.34 24.57
N THR A 23 19.21 -32.31 24.28
CA THR A 23 19.58 -33.73 24.22
C THR A 23 20.51 -34.03 23.06
N LEU A 24 20.25 -33.45 21.87
CA LEU A 24 21.13 -33.53 20.72
C LEU A 24 22.52 -32.95 21.02
N ASP A 25 22.58 -31.78 21.66
CA ASP A 25 23.82 -31.13 22.07
C ASP A 25 24.59 -31.98 23.07
N LEU A 26 23.91 -32.56 24.08
CA LEU A 26 24.53 -33.49 25.03
C LEU A 26 25.07 -34.74 24.34
N GLU A 27 24.35 -35.31 23.38
CA GLU A 27 24.82 -36.43 22.59
C GLU A 27 26.03 -36.08 21.73
N LEU A 28 25.98 -34.93 21.04
CA LEU A 28 27.07 -34.43 20.23
C LEU A 28 28.29 -34.14 21.10
N TYR A 29 28.11 -33.56 22.29
CA TYR A 29 29.16 -33.33 23.26
C TYR A 29 29.81 -34.63 23.71
N ARG A 30 29.03 -35.67 24.02
CA ARG A 30 29.55 -37.01 24.37
C ARG A 30 30.31 -37.67 23.20
N LYS A 31 29.85 -37.45 21.96
CA LYS A 31 30.48 -37.99 20.74
C LYS A 31 31.67 -37.16 20.25
N ARG A 32 31.90 -35.96 20.80
CA ARG A 32 32.94 -35.03 20.35
C ARG A 32 34.34 -35.57 20.74
N PRO A 33 35.20 -35.89 19.78
CA PRO A 33 36.57 -36.32 20.10
C PRO A 33 37.37 -35.14 20.67
N SER A 34 38.18 -35.40 21.70
CA SER A 34 39.04 -34.39 22.33
C SER A 34 40.06 -33.76 21.36
N GLU A 35 40.50 -34.53 20.35
CA GLU A 35 41.34 -34.08 19.23
C GLU A 35 40.68 -33.08 18.26
N ALA A 36 39.40 -32.74 18.48
CA ALA A 36 38.72 -31.69 17.74
C ALA A 36 39.04 -30.28 18.26
N ALA A 37 39.71 -30.14 19.40
CA ALA A 37 40.18 -28.85 19.90
C ALA A 37 41.18 -28.22 18.91
N GLY A 38 40.94 -26.97 18.51
CA GLY A 38 41.78 -26.25 17.54
C GLY A 38 41.49 -26.55 16.07
N LYS A 39 40.56 -27.47 15.74
CA LYS A 39 40.07 -27.67 14.36
C LYS A 39 38.88 -26.76 14.07
N ALA A 40 38.72 -26.36 12.81
CA ALA A 40 37.65 -25.44 12.38
C ALA A 40 36.24 -26.02 12.57
N MET A 41 36.08 -27.34 12.54
CA MET A 41 34.81 -28.02 12.79
C MET A 41 35.00 -29.21 13.74
N ALA A 42 34.10 -29.33 14.70
CA ALA A 42 34.16 -30.38 15.73
C ALA A 42 33.85 -31.80 15.19
N PHE A 43 33.02 -31.89 14.13
CA PHE A 43 32.57 -33.16 13.57
C PHE A 43 32.90 -33.27 12.08
N LYS A 44 33.65 -34.31 11.69
CA LYS A 44 34.05 -34.53 10.28
C LYS A 44 32.86 -34.84 9.36
N LYS A 45 31.79 -35.46 9.90
CA LYS A 45 30.60 -35.83 9.13
C LYS A 45 29.73 -34.64 8.73
N SER A 46 29.75 -33.56 9.50
CA SER A 46 28.98 -32.34 9.19
C SER A 46 29.72 -31.39 8.25
N MET A 47 31.03 -31.57 8.04
CA MET A 47 31.83 -30.73 7.14
C MET A 47 31.24 -30.67 5.71
N PRO A 48 30.96 -31.79 5.00
CA PRO A 48 30.44 -31.71 3.64
C PRO A 48 29.04 -31.06 3.54
N PRO A 49 28.03 -31.42 4.36
CA PRO A 49 26.73 -30.76 4.32
C PRO A 49 26.78 -29.26 4.59
N VAL A 50 27.50 -28.82 5.63
CA VAL A 50 27.64 -27.39 5.98
C VAL A 50 28.33 -26.64 4.85
N ARG A 51 29.40 -27.21 4.28
CA ARG A 51 30.09 -26.63 3.11
C ARG A 51 29.17 -26.51 1.91
N ILE A 52 28.36 -27.53 1.58
CA ILE A 52 27.44 -27.48 0.42
C ILE A 52 26.42 -26.35 0.60
N LEU A 53 25.75 -26.30 1.76
CA LEU A 53 24.74 -25.27 2.03
C LEU A 53 25.33 -23.86 1.96
N LEU A 54 26.50 -23.66 2.57
CA LEU A 54 27.20 -22.38 2.58
C LEU A 54 27.64 -21.97 1.17
N VAL A 55 28.25 -22.88 0.40
CA VAL A 55 28.70 -22.62 -0.97
C VAL A 55 27.53 -22.31 -1.90
N LEU A 56 26.41 -23.03 -1.79
CA LEU A 56 25.22 -22.76 -2.61
C LEU A 56 24.56 -21.44 -2.22
N GLY A 57 24.42 -21.16 -0.92
CA GLY A 57 23.85 -19.90 -0.43
C GLY A 57 24.66 -18.67 -0.88
N ILE A 58 25.97 -18.68 -0.66
CA ILE A 58 26.85 -17.58 -1.09
C ILE A 58 26.99 -17.55 -2.62
N GLY A 59 26.93 -18.69 -3.29
CA GLY A 59 26.87 -18.78 -4.75
C GLY A 59 25.67 -18.04 -5.34
N LEU A 60 24.46 -18.29 -4.82
CA LEU A 60 23.26 -17.58 -5.25
C LEU A 60 23.33 -16.09 -4.90
N ALA A 61 23.83 -15.73 -3.70
CA ALA A 61 24.05 -14.34 -3.32
C ALA A 61 25.02 -13.61 -4.25
N GLY A 62 26.11 -14.28 -4.67
CA GLY A 62 27.02 -13.79 -5.68
C GLY A 62 26.37 -13.56 -7.04
N GLY A 63 25.50 -14.49 -7.46
CA GLY A 63 24.70 -14.33 -8.67
C GLY A 63 23.80 -13.11 -8.61
N MET A 64 23.10 -12.91 -7.49
CA MET A 64 22.25 -11.73 -7.26
C MET A 64 23.06 -10.43 -7.25
N PHE A 65 24.23 -10.41 -6.59
CA PHE A 65 25.10 -9.24 -6.53
C PHE A 65 25.55 -8.80 -7.94
N PHE A 66 26.13 -9.71 -8.73
CA PHE A 66 26.60 -9.36 -10.07
C PHE A 66 25.46 -9.11 -11.05
N TRP A 67 24.30 -9.72 -10.85
CA TRP A 67 23.11 -9.33 -11.58
C TRP A 67 22.74 -7.88 -11.31
N SER A 68 22.66 -7.47 -10.05
CA SER A 68 22.27 -6.12 -9.64
C SER A 68 23.12 -5.04 -10.33
N LEU A 69 24.39 -5.33 -10.63
CA LEU A 69 25.29 -4.39 -11.30
C LEU A 69 24.98 -4.14 -12.79
N GLN A 70 24.41 -5.12 -13.50
CA GLN A 70 24.37 -5.10 -14.98
C GLN A 70 23.08 -5.64 -15.60
N SER A 71 22.16 -6.20 -14.81
CA SER A 71 20.86 -6.77 -15.21
C SER A 71 20.92 -7.70 -16.43
N ARG A 72 22.01 -8.49 -16.54
CA ARG A 72 22.23 -9.42 -17.66
C ARG A 72 22.50 -10.82 -17.15
N LEU A 73 21.91 -11.80 -17.84
CA LEU A 73 22.06 -13.23 -17.54
C LEU A 73 23.52 -13.68 -17.35
N ARG A 74 24.41 -13.22 -18.24
CA ARG A 74 25.84 -13.57 -18.20
C ARG A 74 26.52 -13.12 -16.91
N TRP A 75 26.14 -11.95 -16.38
CA TRP A 75 26.71 -11.41 -15.15
C TRP A 75 26.18 -12.16 -13.92
N GLY A 76 24.90 -12.51 -13.89
CA GLY A 76 24.35 -13.38 -12.84
C GLY A 76 25.02 -14.76 -12.81
N LEU A 77 25.17 -15.41 -13.96
CA LEU A 77 25.88 -16.70 -14.07
C LEU A 77 27.36 -16.58 -13.67
N PHE A 78 28.04 -15.54 -14.12
CA PHE A 78 29.42 -15.26 -13.72
C PHE A 78 29.55 -15.09 -12.20
N GLY A 79 28.68 -14.28 -11.60
CA GLY A 79 28.65 -14.06 -10.15
C GLY A 79 28.41 -15.35 -9.37
N THR A 80 27.46 -16.18 -9.81
CA THR A 80 27.22 -17.48 -9.20
C THR A 80 28.45 -18.39 -9.29
N MET A 81 29.05 -18.50 -10.47
CA MET A 81 30.24 -19.35 -10.67
C MET A 81 31.42 -18.89 -9.83
N VAL A 82 31.76 -17.61 -9.86
CA VAL A 82 32.90 -17.05 -9.13
C VAL A 82 32.70 -17.17 -7.63
N SER A 83 31.50 -16.84 -7.12
CA SER A 83 31.22 -16.95 -5.69
C SER A 83 31.23 -18.41 -5.22
N VAL A 84 30.67 -19.36 -5.99
CA VAL A 84 30.78 -20.80 -5.67
C VAL A 84 32.24 -21.23 -5.57
N VAL A 85 33.09 -20.86 -6.54
CA VAL A 85 34.51 -21.23 -6.55
C VAL A 85 35.24 -20.61 -5.35
N LEU A 86 35.10 -19.30 -5.15
CA LEU A 86 35.77 -18.58 -4.06
C LEU A 86 35.35 -19.11 -2.70
N THR A 87 34.05 -19.26 -2.46
CA THR A 87 33.53 -19.79 -1.19
C THR A 87 33.98 -21.22 -0.96
N HIS A 88 33.94 -22.09 -1.99
CA HIS A 88 34.44 -23.45 -1.86
C HIS A 88 35.91 -23.47 -1.46
N CYS A 89 36.76 -22.68 -2.14
CA CYS A 89 38.17 -22.58 -1.83
C CYS A 89 38.43 -22.04 -0.41
N ILE A 90 37.72 -20.99 0.01
CA ILE A 90 37.85 -20.41 1.35
C ILE A 90 37.47 -21.45 2.42
N VAL A 91 36.35 -22.16 2.25
CA VAL A 91 35.93 -23.19 3.21
C VAL A 91 36.92 -24.35 3.27
N GLU A 92 37.48 -24.80 2.14
CA GLU A 92 38.55 -25.81 2.12
C GLU A 92 39.79 -25.36 2.91
N ILE A 93 40.21 -24.10 2.73
CA ILE A 93 41.34 -23.53 3.48
C ILE A 93 41.03 -23.52 4.97
N ILE A 94 39.82 -23.13 5.38
CA ILE A 94 39.41 -23.12 6.78
C ILE A 94 39.38 -24.54 7.37
N TYR A 95 38.82 -25.51 6.64
CA TYR A 95 38.70 -26.89 7.12
C TYR A 95 40.04 -27.60 7.26
N HIS A 96 41.00 -27.28 6.39
CA HIS A 96 42.30 -27.93 6.37
C HIS A 96 43.44 -27.08 6.93
N PHE A 97 43.21 -25.80 7.23
CA PHE A 97 44.21 -24.79 7.58
C PHE A 97 45.41 -24.79 6.62
N ASP A 98 45.17 -25.04 5.33
CA ASP A 98 46.22 -25.24 4.33
C ASP A 98 45.80 -24.72 2.95
N PHE A 99 46.52 -23.72 2.45
CA PHE A 99 46.30 -23.13 1.13
C PHE A 99 46.48 -24.11 -0.02
N LYS A 100 47.32 -25.14 0.14
CA LYS A 100 47.54 -26.15 -0.91
C LYS A 100 46.34 -27.07 -1.10
N LYS A 101 45.40 -27.09 -0.14
CA LYS A 101 44.22 -27.97 -0.13
C LYS A 101 42.95 -27.32 -0.66
N MET A 102 43.03 -26.10 -1.20
CA MET A 102 41.87 -25.34 -1.71
C MET A 102 41.07 -26.03 -2.85
N PHE A 103 41.62 -27.08 -3.48
CA PHE A 103 40.95 -27.91 -4.50
C PHE A 103 40.97 -29.41 -4.19
N CYS A 104 41.02 -29.80 -2.90
CA CYS A 104 41.02 -31.21 -2.54
C CYS A 104 39.71 -31.93 -2.94
N HIS A 105 38.57 -31.25 -2.86
CA HIS A 105 37.26 -31.83 -3.15
C HIS A 105 36.68 -31.37 -4.51
N ARG A 106 37.43 -31.56 -5.60
CA ARG A 106 37.07 -31.07 -6.96
C ARG A 106 35.72 -31.57 -7.48
N LEU A 107 35.35 -32.80 -7.13
CA LEU A 107 34.08 -33.39 -7.54
C LEU A 107 32.91 -32.68 -6.86
N GLN A 108 33.06 -32.34 -5.58
CA GLN A 108 32.08 -31.52 -4.85
C GLN A 108 32.01 -30.10 -5.40
N LEU A 109 33.15 -29.49 -5.75
CA LEU A 109 33.16 -28.19 -6.42
C LEU A 109 32.34 -28.24 -7.73
N GLY A 110 32.57 -29.26 -8.57
CA GLY A 110 31.82 -29.46 -9.80
C GLY A 110 30.31 -29.62 -9.55
N LEU A 111 29.92 -30.40 -8.54
CA LEU A 111 28.53 -30.58 -8.14
C LEU A 111 27.90 -29.28 -7.62
N CYS A 112 28.59 -28.53 -6.77
CA CYS A 112 28.12 -27.23 -6.27
C CYS A 112 27.98 -26.20 -7.40
N LEU A 113 28.90 -26.21 -8.38
CA LEU A 113 28.81 -25.35 -9.56
C LEU A 113 27.58 -25.70 -10.41
N ALA A 114 27.40 -26.98 -10.73
CA ALA A 114 26.23 -27.43 -11.49
C ALA A 114 24.93 -27.11 -10.76
N ALA A 115 24.84 -27.42 -9.47
CA ALA A 115 23.66 -27.15 -8.65
C ALA A 115 23.37 -25.65 -8.50
N GLY A 116 24.40 -24.82 -8.30
CA GLY A 116 24.25 -23.37 -8.21
C GLY A 116 23.74 -22.75 -9.52
N ILE A 117 24.30 -23.19 -10.66
CA ILE A 117 23.83 -22.76 -11.98
C ILE A 117 22.39 -23.22 -12.22
N LEU A 118 22.06 -24.49 -11.95
CA LEU A 118 20.70 -25.01 -12.14
C LEU A 118 19.68 -24.29 -11.24
N ALA A 119 20.02 -24.03 -9.98
CA ALA A 119 19.17 -23.28 -9.06
C ALA A 119 18.91 -21.87 -9.58
N PHE A 120 19.97 -21.15 -9.99
CA PHE A 120 19.84 -19.84 -10.62
C PHE A 120 18.96 -19.87 -11.88
N LEU A 121 19.17 -20.84 -12.77
CA LEU A 121 18.38 -21.00 -13.98
C LEU A 121 16.91 -21.37 -13.69
N SER A 122 16.64 -22.12 -12.61
CA SER A 122 15.27 -22.48 -12.23
C SER A 122 14.43 -21.28 -11.81
N PHE A 123 15.03 -20.30 -11.11
CA PHE A 123 14.37 -19.03 -10.81
C PHE A 123 14.25 -18.18 -12.07
N ARG A 124 15.32 -18.14 -12.89
CA ARG A 124 15.37 -17.33 -14.11
C ARG A 124 14.34 -17.71 -15.16
N TYR A 125 14.00 -18.99 -15.27
CA TYR A 125 13.07 -19.54 -16.25
C TYR A 125 11.78 -20.05 -15.63
N ASP A 126 11.57 -19.77 -14.34
CA ASP A 126 10.37 -20.12 -13.60
C ASP A 126 9.94 -21.59 -13.79
N TRP A 127 10.87 -22.53 -13.65
CA TRP A 127 10.63 -23.96 -13.90
C TRP A 127 9.51 -24.55 -13.04
N TYR A 128 9.25 -23.94 -11.88
CA TYR A 128 8.24 -24.36 -10.93
C TYR A 128 6.94 -23.54 -11.04
N GLY A 129 6.89 -22.54 -11.94
CA GLY A 129 5.74 -21.66 -12.12
C GLY A 129 5.47 -20.74 -10.93
N TYR A 130 6.48 -20.39 -10.13
CA TYR A 130 6.31 -19.46 -9.03
C TYR A 130 5.69 -18.12 -9.47
N ASP A 131 6.19 -17.56 -10.59
CA ASP A 131 5.69 -16.29 -11.14
C ASP A 131 4.45 -16.48 -12.03
N SER A 132 4.37 -17.58 -12.78
CA SER A 132 3.32 -17.80 -13.78
C SER A 132 2.07 -18.54 -13.29
N TYR A 133 2.12 -19.17 -12.12
CA TYR A 133 1.05 -20.07 -11.67
C TYR A 133 -0.24 -19.33 -11.36
N ILE A 134 -1.30 -19.77 -12.03
CA ILE A 134 -2.71 -19.51 -11.70
C ILE A 134 -3.40 -20.88 -11.64
N PRO A 135 -4.23 -21.17 -10.62
CA PRO A 135 -4.99 -22.42 -10.56
C PRO A 135 -5.98 -22.53 -11.73
N SER A 136 -6.34 -23.76 -12.12
CA SER A 136 -7.35 -23.96 -13.16
C SER A 136 -8.74 -23.54 -12.69
N LYS A 137 -9.60 -23.06 -13.61
CA LYS A 137 -10.95 -22.56 -13.27
C LYS A 137 -11.80 -23.65 -12.59
N GLU A 138 -11.56 -24.91 -12.92
CA GLU A 138 -12.26 -26.08 -12.38
C GLU A 138 -11.84 -26.41 -10.95
N GLU A 139 -10.60 -26.13 -10.57
CA GLU A 139 -10.08 -26.40 -9.22
C GLU A 139 -10.52 -25.35 -8.19
N ILE A 140 -10.93 -24.17 -8.63
CA ILE A 140 -11.36 -23.07 -7.77
C ILE A 140 -12.78 -23.34 -7.27
N VAL A 141 -12.99 -23.36 -5.94
CA VAL A 141 -14.32 -23.42 -5.32
C VAL A 141 -14.87 -22.00 -5.16
N SER A 142 -14.04 -21.10 -4.63
CA SER A 142 -14.35 -19.68 -4.47
C SER A 142 -13.06 -18.86 -4.47
N ALA A 143 -13.20 -17.55 -4.64
CA ALA A 143 -12.13 -16.60 -4.47
C ALA A 143 -12.55 -15.39 -3.63
N SER A 144 -11.57 -14.73 -3.02
CA SER A 144 -11.69 -13.35 -2.51
C SER A 144 -10.72 -12.46 -3.28
N LEU A 145 -11.09 -11.21 -3.50
CA LEU A 145 -10.28 -10.20 -4.19
C LEU A 145 -10.21 -8.94 -3.33
N ASP A 146 -8.99 -8.56 -2.98
CA ASP A 146 -8.66 -7.27 -2.43
C ASP A 146 -8.08 -6.40 -3.55
N ILE A 147 -8.74 -5.29 -3.87
CA ILE A 147 -8.31 -4.34 -4.91
C ILE A 147 -8.04 -2.99 -4.22
N GLY A 148 -6.82 -2.47 -4.38
CA GLY A 148 -6.34 -1.30 -3.64
C GLY A 148 -7.18 -0.03 -3.83
N VAL A 149 -7.79 0.18 -5.01
CA VAL A 149 -8.70 1.33 -5.23
C VAL A 149 -9.94 1.30 -4.32
N ASP A 150 -10.29 0.14 -3.78
CA ASP A 150 -11.47 -0.07 -2.93
C ASP A 150 -11.11 -0.26 -1.46
N SER A 151 -9.94 -0.82 -1.16
CA SER A 151 -9.52 -1.19 0.20
C SER A 151 -8.51 -0.26 0.86
N SER A 152 -7.70 0.49 0.09
CA SER A 152 -6.56 1.26 0.65
C SER A 152 -6.93 2.36 1.64
N TRP A 153 -8.18 2.84 1.60
CA TRP A 153 -8.71 3.84 2.50
C TRP A 153 -9.53 3.26 3.66
N LEU A 154 -9.69 1.94 3.71
CA LEU A 154 -10.34 1.25 4.82
C LEU A 154 -9.41 1.19 6.02
N SER A 155 -9.99 1.39 7.20
CA SER A 155 -9.34 1.36 8.49
C SER A 155 -9.00 -0.08 8.88
N ASP A 156 -7.77 -0.26 9.34
CA ASP A 156 -7.24 -1.50 9.92
C ASP A 156 -7.66 -1.68 11.40
N LYS A 157 -8.51 -0.80 11.93
CA LYS A 157 -8.85 -0.76 13.36
C LYS A 157 -10.03 -1.66 13.67
N THR A 158 -9.78 -2.58 14.59
CA THR A 158 -10.77 -3.41 15.28
C THR A 158 -10.63 -3.21 16.79
N PHE A 159 -11.65 -3.62 17.55
CA PHE A 159 -11.64 -3.50 19.02
C PHE A 159 -11.67 -4.88 19.67
N GLU A 160 -10.85 -5.05 20.69
CA GLU A 160 -10.86 -6.23 21.54
C GLU A 160 -10.79 -5.85 23.01
N THR A 161 -11.32 -6.73 23.86
CA THR A 161 -11.23 -6.56 25.31
C THR A 161 -9.97 -7.25 25.80
N GLY A 162 -8.99 -6.45 26.25
CA GLY A 162 -7.75 -6.95 26.81
C GLY A 162 -7.97 -7.79 28.08
N SER A 163 -6.92 -8.50 28.51
CA SER A 163 -6.97 -9.35 29.71
C SER A 163 -7.26 -8.58 31.01
N ASP A 164 -7.07 -7.26 31.00
CA ASP A 164 -7.37 -6.34 32.10
C ASP A 164 -8.81 -5.81 32.08
N GLY A 165 -9.64 -6.29 31.14
CA GLY A 165 -11.03 -5.86 30.96
C GLY A 165 -11.20 -4.52 30.26
N LYS A 166 -10.11 -3.90 29.76
CA LYS A 166 -10.17 -2.62 29.03
C LYS A 166 -10.24 -2.87 27.53
N LEU A 167 -10.98 -2.00 26.82
CA LEU A 167 -11.00 -1.97 25.36
C LEU A 167 -9.63 -1.51 24.83
N GLN A 168 -9.11 -2.24 23.85
CA GLN A 168 -7.88 -1.93 23.12
C GLN A 168 -8.15 -1.98 21.62
N ILE A 169 -7.41 -1.16 20.86
CA ILE A 169 -7.43 -1.21 19.40
C ILE A 169 -6.49 -2.33 18.98
N ARG A 170 -7.02 -3.26 18.19
CA ARG A 170 -6.26 -4.24 17.45
C ARG A 170 -6.17 -3.78 15.99
N TYR A 171 -4.95 -3.60 15.52
CA TYR A 171 -4.67 -3.36 14.12
C TYR A 171 -4.68 -4.71 13.39
N ALA A 172 -5.64 -4.89 12.49
CA ALA A 172 -5.80 -6.06 11.65
C ALA A 172 -5.87 -5.57 10.20
N ASP A 173 -5.12 -6.22 9.32
CA ASP A 173 -5.14 -5.87 7.90
C ASP A 173 -6.58 -6.01 7.38
N PRO A 174 -7.17 -4.98 6.72
CA PRO A 174 -8.50 -5.08 6.12
C PRO A 174 -8.67 -6.32 5.24
N TYR A 175 -7.56 -6.81 4.67
CA TYR A 175 -7.49 -8.06 3.93
C TYR A 175 -8.00 -9.30 4.71
N GLU A 176 -7.83 -9.37 6.03
CA GLU A 176 -8.35 -10.49 6.85
C GLU A 176 -9.88 -10.57 6.74
N TYR A 177 -10.57 -9.43 6.84
CA TYR A 177 -12.03 -9.36 6.70
C TYR A 177 -12.46 -9.76 5.28
N ILE A 178 -11.76 -9.25 4.26
CA ILE A 178 -12.05 -9.55 2.85
C ILE A 178 -11.92 -11.05 2.57
N GLU A 179 -10.84 -11.69 3.04
CA GLU A 179 -10.62 -13.12 2.83
C GLU A 179 -11.66 -13.99 3.57
N GLU A 180 -12.10 -13.58 4.75
CA GLU A 180 -13.09 -14.32 5.53
C GLU A 180 -14.51 -14.18 4.98
N ASN A 181 -14.90 -12.97 4.55
CA ASN A 181 -16.29 -12.62 4.25
C ASN A 181 -16.61 -12.55 2.75
N MET A 182 -15.62 -12.39 1.88
CA MET A 182 -15.85 -12.36 0.44
C MET A 182 -15.81 -13.77 -0.17
N VAL A 183 -16.94 -14.21 -0.73
CA VAL A 183 -17.06 -15.51 -1.40
C VAL A 183 -17.53 -15.32 -2.84
N LEU A 184 -16.58 -15.07 -3.73
CA LEU A 184 -16.84 -14.96 -5.16
C LEU A 184 -16.91 -16.34 -5.79
N THR A 185 -18.07 -16.66 -6.36
CA THR A 185 -18.31 -17.91 -7.10
C THR A 185 -18.34 -17.71 -8.61
N ASP A 186 -18.60 -16.47 -9.06
CA ASP A 186 -18.39 -16.08 -10.45
C ASP A 186 -16.89 -15.90 -10.70
N LYS A 187 -16.34 -16.81 -11.49
CA LYS A 187 -14.91 -16.91 -11.76
C LYS A 187 -14.49 -16.04 -12.93
N GLU A 188 -15.40 -15.53 -13.77
CA GLU A 188 -14.99 -14.89 -15.03
C GLU A 188 -14.32 -13.54 -14.79
N ALA A 189 -14.96 -12.67 -14.01
CA ALA A 189 -14.37 -11.39 -13.63
C ALA A 189 -13.05 -11.58 -12.87
N VAL A 190 -13.03 -12.49 -11.88
CA VAL A 190 -11.84 -12.83 -11.08
C VAL A 190 -10.68 -13.26 -11.97
N MET A 191 -10.91 -14.21 -12.87
CA MET A 191 -9.86 -14.74 -13.73
C MET A 191 -9.35 -13.70 -14.72
N SER A 192 -10.23 -12.86 -15.28
CA SER A 192 -9.85 -11.75 -16.18
C SER A 192 -8.84 -10.80 -15.51
N MET A 193 -9.14 -10.34 -14.29
CA MET A 193 -8.23 -9.45 -13.54
C MET A 193 -6.90 -10.14 -13.18
N VAL A 194 -6.95 -11.41 -12.75
CA VAL A 194 -5.75 -12.17 -12.36
C VAL A 194 -4.87 -12.46 -13.58
N GLU A 195 -5.46 -12.73 -14.74
CA GLU A 195 -4.70 -12.95 -15.97
C GLU A 195 -3.96 -11.69 -16.43
N GLU A 196 -4.58 -10.51 -16.32
CA GLU A 196 -3.93 -9.25 -16.62
C GLU A 196 -2.85 -8.90 -15.58
N GLY A 197 -3.12 -9.10 -14.29
CA GLY A 197 -2.11 -8.95 -13.23
C GLY A 197 -0.91 -9.89 -13.40
N ARG A 198 -1.15 -11.16 -13.75
CA ARG A 198 -0.07 -12.12 -14.10
C ARG A 198 0.71 -11.65 -15.32
N LYS A 199 0.02 -11.19 -16.37
CA LYS A 199 0.67 -10.68 -17.57
C LYS A 199 1.59 -9.51 -17.22
N ARG A 200 1.12 -8.53 -16.43
CA ARG A 200 1.94 -7.42 -15.93
C ARG A 200 3.13 -7.89 -15.10
N ALA A 201 2.95 -8.87 -14.22
CA ALA A 201 4.03 -9.45 -13.42
C ALA A 201 5.10 -10.14 -14.27
N LEU A 202 4.69 -10.91 -15.28
CA LEU A 202 5.60 -11.57 -16.23
C LEU A 202 6.33 -10.57 -17.13
N GLU A 203 5.67 -9.51 -17.57
CA GLU A 203 6.32 -8.42 -18.30
C GLU A 203 7.37 -7.71 -17.46
N GLY A 204 7.01 -7.30 -16.23
CA GLY A 204 7.95 -6.66 -15.31
C GLY A 204 9.12 -7.57 -14.93
N ARG A 205 8.86 -8.88 -14.81
CA ARG A 205 9.92 -9.88 -14.68
C ARG A 205 10.82 -9.84 -15.91
N ASP A 206 10.30 -9.99 -17.12
CA ASP A 206 11.08 -10.03 -18.35
C ASP A 206 11.92 -8.76 -18.57
N GLU A 207 11.45 -7.61 -18.11
CA GLU A 207 12.20 -6.34 -18.04
C GLU A 207 13.36 -6.41 -17.03
N ARG A 208 13.09 -6.82 -15.77
CA ARG A 208 14.15 -7.04 -14.75
C ARG A 208 15.19 -8.07 -15.18
N LEU A 209 14.75 -9.04 -15.99
CA LEU A 209 15.57 -10.11 -16.57
C LEU A 209 16.35 -9.68 -17.83
N GLY A 210 16.13 -8.46 -18.33
CA GLY A 210 16.75 -7.93 -19.54
C GLY A 210 16.36 -8.66 -20.84
N ILE A 211 15.22 -9.38 -20.83
CA ILE A 211 14.65 -10.08 -21.99
C ILE A 211 13.96 -9.07 -22.91
N ARG A 212 13.23 -8.12 -22.31
CA ARG A 212 12.54 -7.03 -22.97
C ARG A 212 13.21 -5.71 -22.61
N LYS A 213 13.23 -4.74 -23.52
CA LYS A 213 13.63 -3.36 -23.18
C LYS A 213 12.57 -2.79 -22.24
N ALA A 214 13.01 -2.24 -21.11
CA ALA A 214 12.15 -1.48 -20.22
C ALA A 214 11.46 -0.37 -21.03
N VAL A 215 10.14 -0.35 -20.97
CA VAL A 215 9.36 0.81 -21.41
C VAL A 215 9.42 1.80 -20.25
N ALA A 216 9.75 3.07 -20.53
CA ALA A 216 9.62 4.12 -19.51
C ALA A 216 8.14 4.19 -19.12
N ARG A 217 7.84 3.83 -17.88
CA ARG A 217 6.50 3.90 -17.28
C ARG A 217 6.59 4.76 -16.03
N ILE A 218 5.57 5.56 -15.82
CA ILE A 218 5.41 6.40 -14.63
C ILE A 218 4.87 5.46 -13.56
N ASP A 219 5.74 4.95 -12.68
CA ASP A 219 5.26 4.23 -11.49
C ASP A 219 4.57 5.26 -10.59
N GLY A 220 3.24 5.15 -10.49
CA GLY A 220 2.41 5.96 -9.60
C GLY A 220 2.79 5.74 -8.13
N TYR A 221 2.77 6.82 -7.36
CA TYR A 221 3.18 6.89 -5.95
C TYR A 221 2.49 5.84 -5.06
N HIS A 222 3.28 5.08 -4.30
CA HIS A 222 2.82 4.33 -3.13
C HIS A 222 2.99 5.17 -1.86
N SER A 223 1.90 5.47 -1.15
CA SER A 223 1.93 5.91 0.25
C SER A 223 1.36 4.83 1.15
N ASN A 224 2.22 3.91 1.59
CA ASN A 224 2.34 3.43 2.98
C ASN A 224 3.48 2.41 3.06
N ALA A 225 4.18 2.45 4.17
CA ALA A 225 5.54 1.97 4.33
C ALA A 225 5.71 0.43 4.20
N ALA A 226 6.94 0.05 3.83
CA ALA A 226 7.56 -1.24 4.07
C ALA A 226 7.18 -2.44 3.19
N SER A 227 7.39 -2.36 1.86
CA SER A 227 7.66 -3.59 1.09
C SER A 227 8.38 -3.44 -0.25
N SER A 228 9.21 -2.41 -0.47
CA SER A 228 10.26 -2.52 -1.51
C SER A 228 11.31 -1.44 -1.34
N ILE A 229 12.38 -1.76 -0.59
CA ILE A 229 13.79 -1.38 -0.79
C ILE A 229 14.50 -1.83 0.49
N GLY A 230 15.36 -2.84 0.37
CA GLY A 230 16.36 -3.12 1.38
C GLY A 230 17.40 -2.01 1.35
N TYR A 231 17.27 -1.02 2.24
CA TYR A 231 18.38 -0.14 2.58
C TYR A 231 19.35 -0.90 3.49
N ILE A 232 20.57 -1.12 3.02
CA ILE A 232 21.72 -1.38 3.89
C ILE A 232 22.64 -0.18 3.74
N GLY A 233 22.59 0.70 4.73
CA GLY A 233 23.60 1.74 4.92
C GLY A 233 24.93 1.13 5.37
N GLY A 234 26.02 1.61 4.80
CA GLY A 234 27.39 1.38 5.24
C GLY A 234 28.23 2.58 4.80
N ALA A 235 28.96 3.15 5.77
CA ALA A 235 29.67 4.42 5.70
C ALA A 235 30.71 4.51 4.58
N ASP A 236 30.93 5.75 4.13
CA ASP A 236 31.88 6.22 3.11
C ASP A 236 31.38 6.10 1.66
N GLY A 237 30.81 7.19 1.13
CA GLY A 237 30.56 7.35 -0.31
C GLY A 237 31.86 7.57 -1.11
N PRO A 238 31.78 7.85 -2.43
CA PRO A 238 30.63 7.83 -3.34
C PRO A 238 30.85 6.92 -4.57
N THR A 239 29.78 6.42 -5.21
CA THR A 239 29.65 6.42 -6.69
C THR A 239 28.17 6.27 -7.06
N SER A 240 27.49 7.39 -7.26
CA SER A 240 26.18 7.42 -7.89
C SER A 240 26.33 7.04 -9.36
N ILE A 241 25.72 5.92 -9.78
CA ILE A 241 25.45 5.69 -11.21
C ILE A 241 24.24 6.56 -11.55
N PHE A 242 24.51 7.73 -12.12
CA PHE A 242 23.50 8.53 -12.81
C PHE A 242 23.01 7.73 -14.03
N LEU A 243 21.84 7.11 -13.92
CA LEU A 243 21.04 6.76 -15.10
C LEU A 243 20.28 8.02 -15.49
N ALA A 244 20.84 8.77 -16.44
CA ALA A 244 20.12 9.82 -17.14
C ALA A 244 18.91 9.18 -17.84
N MET A 245 17.72 9.35 -17.25
CA MET A 245 16.47 8.99 -17.91
C MET A 245 16.25 9.98 -19.04
N LYS A 246 16.27 9.46 -20.28
CA LYS A 246 15.78 10.17 -21.45
C LYS A 246 14.27 9.94 -21.51
N THR A 247 13.51 10.93 -21.06
CA THR A 247 12.05 10.98 -21.13
C THR A 247 11.63 10.87 -22.60
N GLY A 248 11.00 9.75 -22.94
CA GLY A 248 10.39 9.56 -24.25
C GLY A 248 8.95 9.98 -24.17
N SER A 249 8.60 11.10 -24.79
CA SER A 249 7.22 11.50 -25.04
C SER A 249 6.49 10.37 -25.76
N LYS A 250 5.51 9.75 -25.10
CA LYS A 250 4.41 9.07 -25.76
C LYS A 250 3.12 9.55 -25.10
N ALA A 251 2.21 10.00 -25.96
CA ALA A 251 0.86 10.38 -25.64
C ALA A 251 0.21 9.34 -24.72
N ASP A 252 -0.52 9.84 -23.72
CA ASP A 252 -1.37 9.08 -22.81
C ASP A 252 -2.11 7.98 -23.58
N SER A 253 -1.65 6.75 -23.43
CA SER A 253 -2.46 5.62 -23.88
C SER A 253 -3.54 5.41 -22.82
N GLU A 254 -4.80 5.34 -23.23
CA GLU A 254 -5.95 5.06 -22.34
C GLU A 254 -5.77 3.83 -21.43
N GLN A 255 -4.80 2.96 -21.74
CA GLN A 255 -4.40 1.79 -20.96
C GLN A 255 -3.71 2.09 -19.61
N GLU A 256 -3.26 3.32 -19.34
CA GLU A 256 -2.48 3.66 -18.13
C GLU A 256 -3.24 4.61 -17.15
N LYS A 257 -4.56 4.81 -17.32
CA LYS A 257 -5.32 5.76 -16.49
C LYS A 257 -5.43 5.35 -15.01
N PHE A 258 -5.55 4.06 -14.72
CA PHE A 258 -5.69 3.52 -13.37
C PHE A 258 -4.74 2.33 -13.18
N GLU A 259 -3.80 2.46 -12.24
CA GLU A 259 -2.94 1.39 -11.76
C GLU A 259 -3.24 1.14 -10.27
N THR A 260 -3.32 -0.12 -9.88
CA THR A 260 -3.62 -0.51 -8.49
C THR A 260 -2.92 -1.81 -8.13
N ASN A 261 -3.00 -2.21 -6.87
CA ASN A 261 -2.59 -3.53 -6.43
C ASN A 261 -3.82 -4.42 -6.26
N MET A 262 -3.66 -5.70 -6.51
CA MET A 262 -4.69 -6.70 -6.30
C MET A 262 -4.11 -7.92 -5.60
N THR A 263 -4.76 -8.37 -4.53
CA THR A 263 -4.48 -9.65 -3.88
C THR A 263 -5.68 -10.57 -4.05
N VAL A 264 -5.43 -11.80 -4.50
CA VAL A 264 -6.44 -12.85 -4.66
C VAL A 264 -6.14 -14.03 -3.75
N CYS A 265 -7.15 -14.51 -3.03
CA CYS A 265 -7.10 -15.80 -2.34
C CYS A 265 -8.05 -16.79 -3.02
N TYR A 266 -7.53 -17.94 -3.42
CA TYR A 266 -8.30 -19.05 -3.96
C TYR A 266 -8.53 -20.11 -2.89
N ARG A 267 -9.78 -20.53 -2.71
CA ARG A 267 -10.11 -21.78 -2.02
C ARG A 267 -10.25 -22.89 -3.06
N LEU A 268 -9.38 -23.89 -3.02
CA LEU A 268 -9.35 -24.98 -4.00
C LEU A 268 -10.18 -26.19 -3.54
N ALA A 269 -10.66 -26.99 -4.49
CA ALA A 269 -11.47 -28.18 -4.23
C ALA A 269 -10.77 -29.24 -3.37
N ASN A 270 -9.43 -29.24 -3.33
CA ASN A 270 -8.61 -30.12 -2.49
C ASN A 270 -8.39 -29.56 -1.06
N GLY A 271 -9.04 -28.46 -0.69
CA GLY A 271 -8.93 -27.80 0.61
C GLY A 271 -7.68 -26.92 0.79
N ARG A 272 -6.84 -26.77 -0.24
CA ARG A 272 -5.71 -25.83 -0.20
C ARG A 272 -6.19 -24.41 -0.48
N GLU A 273 -5.55 -23.46 0.20
CA GLU A 273 -5.66 -22.05 -0.10
C GLU A 273 -4.42 -21.57 -0.85
N VAL A 274 -4.61 -20.73 -1.86
CA VAL A 274 -3.52 -20.12 -2.63
C VAL A 274 -3.70 -18.63 -2.68
N ARG A 275 -2.70 -17.87 -2.21
CA ARG A 275 -2.68 -16.41 -2.27
C ARG A 275 -1.72 -15.92 -3.35
N ARG A 276 -2.13 -14.90 -4.11
CA ARG A 276 -1.29 -14.21 -5.10
C ARG A 276 -1.55 -12.71 -5.04
N SER A 277 -0.50 -11.92 -5.22
CA SER A 277 -0.59 -10.47 -5.28
C SER A 277 0.06 -9.96 -6.57
N TYR A 278 -0.59 -9.01 -7.22
CA TYR A 278 -0.20 -8.45 -8.51
C TYR A 278 -0.36 -6.93 -8.51
N SER A 279 0.53 -6.23 -9.22
CA SER A 279 0.17 -4.92 -9.77
C SER A 279 -0.80 -5.15 -10.93
N LEU A 280 -1.89 -4.38 -10.93
CA LEU A 280 -3.01 -4.49 -11.85
C LEU A 280 -3.19 -3.15 -12.58
N PRO A 281 -2.96 -3.10 -13.91
CA PRO A 281 -3.41 -1.98 -14.72
C PRO A 281 -4.94 -2.07 -14.85
N LEU A 282 -5.65 -1.50 -13.86
CA LEU A 282 -7.10 -1.60 -13.73
C LEU A 282 -7.84 -1.12 -14.98
N SER A 283 -7.31 -0.08 -15.65
CA SER A 283 -7.83 0.42 -16.93
C SER A 283 -7.94 -0.67 -18.00
N ALA A 284 -7.02 -1.64 -18.02
CA ALA A 284 -7.04 -2.71 -19.02
C ALA A 284 -8.14 -3.75 -18.77
N VAL A 285 -8.74 -3.76 -17.57
CA VAL A 285 -9.77 -4.72 -17.15
C VAL A 285 -11.00 -4.02 -16.57
N MET A 286 -11.26 -2.76 -16.96
CA MET A 286 -12.33 -1.95 -16.38
C MET A 286 -13.70 -2.65 -16.47
N ASP A 287 -14.07 -3.20 -17.62
CA ASP A 287 -15.34 -3.94 -17.78
C ASP A 287 -15.48 -5.12 -16.81
N SER A 288 -14.37 -5.83 -16.54
CA SER A 288 -14.36 -6.95 -15.58
C SER A 288 -14.45 -6.46 -14.14
N TYR A 289 -13.82 -5.32 -13.84
CA TYR A 289 -13.93 -4.67 -12.55
C TYR A 289 -15.35 -4.15 -12.29
N GLU A 290 -15.99 -3.52 -13.28
CA GLU A 290 -17.40 -3.10 -13.19
C GLU A 290 -18.33 -4.29 -12.93
N ALA A 291 -18.15 -5.38 -13.68
CA ALA A 291 -18.93 -6.60 -13.50
C ALA A 291 -18.75 -7.21 -12.09
N LEU A 292 -17.53 -7.16 -11.55
CA LEU A 292 -17.24 -7.58 -10.18
C LEU A 292 -17.90 -6.65 -9.16
N TYR A 293 -17.76 -5.33 -9.33
CA TYR A 293 -18.25 -4.33 -8.39
C TYR A 293 -19.77 -4.39 -8.21
N ARG A 294 -20.51 -4.79 -9.26
CA ARG A 294 -21.97 -4.99 -9.21
C ARG A 294 -22.40 -6.21 -8.38
N GLN A 295 -21.48 -7.09 -7.96
CA GLN A 295 -21.84 -8.28 -7.18
C GLN A 295 -21.97 -7.93 -5.70
N ASP A 296 -23.11 -8.30 -5.09
CA ASP A 296 -23.33 -8.14 -3.64
C ASP A 296 -22.23 -8.83 -2.83
N ALA A 297 -21.81 -10.03 -3.24
CA ALA A 297 -20.75 -10.79 -2.57
C ALA A 297 -19.40 -10.03 -2.54
N TYR A 298 -19.12 -9.22 -3.57
CA TYR A 298 -17.93 -8.37 -3.58
C TYR A 298 -18.11 -7.21 -2.60
N LYS A 299 -19.20 -6.44 -2.73
CA LYS A 299 -19.42 -5.26 -1.89
C LYS A 299 -19.56 -5.61 -0.40
N GLU A 300 -20.29 -6.66 -0.06
CA GLU A 300 -20.48 -7.09 1.33
C GLU A 300 -19.18 -7.65 1.93
N GLY A 301 -18.36 -8.34 1.11
CA GLY A 301 -17.03 -8.79 1.52
C GLY A 301 -16.01 -7.65 1.65
N MET A 302 -16.18 -6.56 0.91
CA MET A 302 -15.28 -5.40 0.94
C MET A 302 -15.65 -4.38 2.03
N TYR A 303 -16.93 -4.06 2.17
CA TYR A 303 -17.41 -2.95 3.00
C TYR A 303 -18.18 -3.44 4.22
N ARG A 304 -17.49 -3.54 5.36
CA ARG A 304 -18.05 -4.03 6.64
C ARG A 304 -19.37 -3.35 7.06
N ILE A 305 -19.56 -2.08 6.67
CA ILE A 305 -20.79 -1.33 6.96
C ILE A 305 -22.05 -1.98 6.41
N LEU A 306 -21.94 -2.73 5.31
CA LEU A 306 -23.09 -3.40 4.69
C LEU A 306 -23.65 -4.54 5.55
N SER A 307 -22.84 -5.06 6.48
CA SER A 307 -23.20 -6.11 7.44
C SER A 307 -23.53 -5.58 8.85
N GLN A 308 -23.38 -4.28 9.10
CA GLN A 308 -23.57 -3.70 10.43
C GLN A 308 -25.05 -3.68 10.80
N GLU A 309 -25.36 -4.21 11.98
CA GLU A 309 -26.73 -4.24 12.48
C GLU A 309 -27.11 -2.90 13.14
N PRO A 310 -28.34 -2.39 12.96
CA PRO A 310 -28.76 -1.14 13.59
C PRO A 310 -28.60 -1.11 15.12
N GLY A 311 -28.82 -2.25 15.79
CA GLY A 311 -28.68 -2.36 17.24
C GLY A 311 -27.25 -2.20 17.76
N GLN A 312 -26.26 -2.24 16.88
CA GLN A 312 -24.85 -2.01 17.22
C GLN A 312 -24.44 -0.54 17.09
N VAL A 313 -25.24 0.28 16.40
CA VAL A 313 -24.95 1.71 16.21
C VAL A 313 -25.38 2.50 17.45
N LYS A 314 -24.43 3.22 18.03
CA LYS A 314 -24.62 4.11 19.17
C LYS A 314 -24.79 5.56 18.75
N GLN A 315 -24.06 5.97 17.72
CA GLN A 315 -24.00 7.35 17.29
C GLN A 315 -23.71 7.42 15.80
N VAL A 316 -24.40 8.32 15.10
CA VAL A 316 -24.13 8.63 13.69
C VAL A 316 -23.64 10.06 13.59
N LEU A 317 -22.48 10.24 12.94
CA LEU A 317 -21.87 11.54 12.72
C LEU A 317 -21.73 11.79 11.22
N TYR A 318 -21.98 13.03 10.80
CA TYR A 318 -21.71 13.50 9.45
C TYR A 318 -20.51 14.44 9.47
N ARG A 319 -19.60 14.30 8.51
CA ARG A 319 -18.44 15.16 8.34
C ARG A 319 -18.37 15.74 6.93
N GLU A 320 -18.13 17.04 6.87
CA GLU A 320 -17.89 17.80 5.63
C GLU A 320 -17.03 19.01 5.96
N ALA A 321 -16.01 19.31 5.14
CA ALA A 321 -15.19 20.51 5.29
C ALA A 321 -14.62 20.67 6.73
N ASP A 322 -14.03 19.59 7.25
CA ASP A 322 -13.52 19.46 8.65
C ASP A 322 -14.54 19.69 9.78
N GLN A 323 -15.82 19.86 9.46
CA GLN A 323 -16.88 20.00 10.45
C GLN A 323 -17.53 18.64 10.71
N VAL A 324 -17.54 18.22 11.98
CA VAL A 324 -18.20 16.98 12.42
C VAL A 324 -19.47 17.33 13.18
N MET A 325 -20.61 16.83 12.70
CA MET A 325 -21.95 17.09 13.22
C MET A 325 -22.63 15.79 13.63
N ASP A 326 -23.37 15.81 14.73
CA ASP A 326 -24.21 14.68 15.15
C ASP A 326 -25.48 14.65 14.30
N VAL A 327 -25.78 13.51 13.67
CA VAL A 327 -26.94 13.38 12.79
C VAL A 327 -28.24 13.44 13.57
N SER A 328 -28.35 12.69 14.66
CA SER A 328 -29.55 12.68 15.50
C SER A 328 -29.29 11.92 16.79
N GLN A 329 -29.98 12.31 17.85
CA GLN A 329 -30.04 11.55 19.10
C GLN A 329 -31.18 10.50 19.09
N ASP A 330 -32.08 10.52 18.10
CA ASP A 330 -33.14 9.52 17.96
C ASP A 330 -32.58 8.26 17.26
N SER A 331 -32.59 7.14 17.97
CA SER A 331 -32.10 5.86 17.46
C SER A 331 -32.86 5.39 16.20
N ARG A 332 -34.14 5.79 16.04
CA ARG A 332 -34.93 5.46 14.84
C ARG A 332 -34.41 6.19 13.61
N VAL A 333 -33.97 7.43 13.77
CA VAL A 333 -33.35 8.21 12.68
C VAL A 333 -31.98 7.63 12.35
N GLN A 334 -31.17 7.30 13.35
CA GLN A 334 -29.87 6.64 13.14
C GLN A 334 -30.01 5.32 12.38
N GLU A 335 -30.99 4.49 12.74
CA GLU A 335 -31.31 3.25 12.02
C GLU A 335 -31.78 3.52 10.59
N ALA A 336 -32.63 4.52 10.37
CA ALA A 336 -33.09 4.88 9.03
C ALA A 336 -31.93 5.35 8.13
N VAL A 337 -31.03 6.18 8.66
CA VAL A 337 -29.84 6.66 7.95
C VAL A 337 -28.89 5.51 7.63
N LEU A 338 -28.65 4.59 8.57
CA LEU A 338 -27.83 3.40 8.30
C LEU A 338 -28.41 2.57 7.15
N LYS A 339 -29.71 2.30 7.17
CA LYS A 339 -30.37 1.49 6.13
C LYS A 339 -30.37 2.19 4.77
N ALA A 340 -30.63 3.51 4.75
CA ALA A 340 -30.55 4.31 3.53
C ALA A 340 -29.14 4.28 2.94
N TYR A 341 -28.13 4.51 3.78
CA TYR A 341 -26.72 4.45 3.39
C TYR A 341 -26.33 3.08 2.84
N GLN A 342 -26.72 2.02 3.54
CA GLN A 342 -26.48 0.63 3.14
C GLN A 342 -27.12 0.30 1.79
N GLN A 343 -28.28 0.87 1.48
CA GLN A 343 -28.94 0.69 0.18
C GLN A 343 -28.21 1.48 -0.92
N ASP A 344 -27.93 2.76 -0.67
CA ASP A 344 -27.25 3.63 -1.63
C ASP A 344 -25.85 3.07 -1.97
N MET A 345 -25.10 2.58 -0.99
CA MET A 345 -23.79 1.95 -1.19
C MET A 345 -23.86 0.64 -2.00
N ARG A 346 -24.96 -0.14 -1.85
CA ARG A 346 -25.21 -1.33 -2.67
C ARG A 346 -25.53 -0.96 -4.12
N GLU A 347 -26.19 0.16 -4.35
CA GLU A 347 -26.56 0.64 -5.68
C GLU A 347 -25.42 1.40 -6.39
N LEU A 348 -24.46 1.96 -5.63
CA LEU A 348 -23.32 2.72 -6.18
C LEU A 348 -22.62 1.98 -7.32
N THR A 349 -22.43 2.66 -8.43
CA THR A 349 -21.82 2.09 -9.64
C THR A 349 -20.39 2.58 -9.82
N VAL A 350 -19.60 1.88 -10.65
CA VAL A 350 -18.24 2.34 -10.99
C VAL A 350 -18.33 3.59 -11.86
N GLU A 351 -19.34 3.67 -12.71
CA GLU A 351 -19.65 4.80 -13.58
C GLU A 351 -19.89 6.08 -12.78
N GLU A 352 -20.66 6.01 -11.68
CA GLU A 352 -20.81 7.11 -10.73
C GLU A 352 -19.47 7.44 -10.06
N ARG A 353 -18.72 6.44 -9.56
CA ARG A 353 -17.42 6.68 -8.94
C ARG A 353 -16.38 7.29 -9.88
N LEU A 354 -16.48 7.09 -11.19
CA LEU A 354 -15.58 7.70 -12.16
C LEU A 354 -15.81 9.21 -12.30
N VAL A 355 -17.01 9.71 -12.01
CA VAL A 355 -17.38 11.12 -12.25
C VAL A 355 -17.76 11.89 -10.99
N GLU A 356 -18.13 11.19 -9.91
CA GLU A 356 -18.56 11.77 -8.64
C GLU A 356 -17.47 11.62 -7.56
N MET A 357 -17.06 12.74 -6.96
CA MET A 357 -16.32 12.72 -5.70
C MET A 357 -17.31 12.70 -4.52
N PRO A 358 -16.95 12.05 -3.40
CA PRO A 358 -17.70 12.18 -2.16
C PRO A 358 -17.82 13.66 -1.75
N VAL A 359 -19.02 14.08 -1.34
CA VAL A 359 -19.28 15.45 -0.84
C VAL A 359 -19.17 15.57 0.67
N GLY A 360 -19.02 14.43 1.35
CA GLY A 360 -18.88 14.32 2.78
C GLY A 360 -18.75 12.85 3.17
N SER A 361 -18.80 12.58 4.47
CA SER A 361 -18.69 11.22 4.99
C SER A 361 -19.52 11.00 6.25
N LEU A 362 -19.93 9.76 6.48
CA LEU A 362 -20.67 9.32 7.65
C LEU A 362 -19.83 8.39 8.52
N VAL A 363 -20.04 8.46 9.83
CA VAL A 363 -19.49 7.51 10.80
C VAL A 363 -20.64 6.86 11.53
N PHE A 364 -20.65 5.53 11.60
CA PHE A 364 -21.62 4.73 12.33
C PHE A 364 -20.95 4.08 13.55
N MET A 365 -20.75 4.89 14.60
CA MET A 365 -20.00 4.47 15.77
C MET A 365 -20.75 3.41 16.56
N THR A 366 -20.06 2.32 16.88
CA THR A 366 -20.52 1.29 17.80
C THR A 366 -20.41 1.72 19.27
N ASP A 367 -21.09 0.99 20.16
CA ASP A 367 -20.94 1.19 21.61
C ASP A 367 -19.48 1.05 22.07
N GLN A 368 -18.71 0.13 21.48
CA GLN A 368 -17.30 -0.09 21.81
C GLN A 368 -16.43 1.10 21.39
N GLU A 369 -16.57 1.56 20.14
CA GLU A 369 -15.85 2.72 19.61
C GLU A 369 -16.14 3.98 20.42
N ASN A 370 -17.43 4.23 20.71
CA ASN A 370 -17.85 5.39 21.48
C ASN A 370 -17.27 5.33 22.90
N THR A 371 -17.41 4.18 23.57
CA THR A 371 -16.86 3.99 24.93
C THR A 371 -15.35 4.21 24.97
N TYR A 372 -14.61 3.66 24.01
CA TYR A 372 -13.16 3.83 23.93
C TYR A 372 -12.77 5.30 23.71
N LEU A 373 -13.43 5.99 22.78
CA LEU A 373 -13.18 7.41 22.49
C LEU A 373 -13.41 8.28 23.73
N GLN A 374 -14.51 8.05 24.46
CA GLN A 374 -14.81 8.79 25.68
C GLN A 374 -13.78 8.53 26.79
N GLN A 375 -13.36 7.27 26.97
CA GLN A 375 -12.30 6.92 27.93
C GLN A 375 -10.99 7.66 27.60
N LYS A 376 -10.57 7.65 26.34
CA LYS A 376 -9.35 8.33 25.91
C LYS A 376 -9.42 9.84 26.12
N ARG A 377 -10.50 10.48 25.69
CA ARG A 377 -10.73 11.92 25.90
C ARG A 377 -10.69 12.32 27.39
N GLN A 378 -11.18 11.47 28.29
CA GLN A 378 -11.11 11.71 29.74
C GLN A 378 -9.68 11.55 30.28
N THR A 379 -8.95 10.50 29.88
CA THR A 379 -7.57 10.28 30.34
C THR A 379 -6.60 11.35 29.84
N THR A 380 -6.70 11.79 28.58
CA THR A 380 -5.83 12.83 28.00
C THR A 380 -6.03 14.19 28.67
N ARG A 381 -7.27 14.52 29.07
CA ARG A 381 -7.56 15.74 29.86
C ARG A 381 -6.84 15.79 31.20
N SER A 382 -6.44 14.63 31.76
CA SER A 382 -5.86 14.53 33.11
C SER A 382 -4.33 14.50 33.17
N ALA A 383 -3.63 14.26 32.04
CA ALA A 383 -2.21 13.90 32.08
C ALA A 383 -1.24 15.08 31.81
N PHE A 384 -1.39 15.89 30.77
CA PHE A 384 -0.43 16.95 30.45
C PHE A 384 -1.08 18.06 29.60
N GLY A 385 -0.71 19.32 29.83
CA GLY A 385 -1.23 20.52 29.16
C GLY A 385 -0.84 20.70 27.68
N GLY A 386 -0.53 19.61 26.96
CA GLY A 386 -0.36 19.55 25.51
C GLY A 386 -1.21 18.39 24.98
N MET A 387 -2.21 18.70 24.17
CA MET A 387 -3.38 17.85 23.98
C MET A 387 -3.38 17.23 22.58
N GLU A 388 -2.87 16.00 22.41
CA GLU A 388 -3.31 15.15 21.30
C GLU A 388 -4.78 14.81 21.54
N ARG A 389 -5.68 15.58 20.93
CA ARG A 389 -7.13 15.33 21.04
C ARG A 389 -7.46 14.09 20.22
N TYR A 390 -7.78 12.98 20.88
CA TYR A 390 -8.37 11.81 20.20
C TYR A 390 -9.64 12.23 19.46
N GLN A 391 -9.60 12.10 18.14
CA GLN A 391 -10.67 12.39 17.20
C GLN A 391 -11.47 11.13 16.87
N VAL A 392 -12.56 11.30 16.13
CA VAL A 392 -13.39 10.18 15.67
C VAL A 392 -12.61 9.28 14.70
N GLU A 393 -11.75 9.87 13.87
CA GLU A 393 -10.85 9.17 12.91
C GLU A 393 -9.87 8.22 13.59
N ASP A 394 -9.51 8.51 14.85
CA ASP A 394 -8.62 7.67 15.62
C ASP A 394 -9.26 6.33 16.00
N VAL A 395 -10.60 6.25 15.98
CA VAL A 395 -11.35 5.10 16.49
C VAL A 395 -12.29 4.45 15.48
N SER A 396 -12.84 5.19 14.52
CA SER A 396 -13.91 4.70 13.65
C SER A 396 -13.69 5.05 12.18
N GLN A 397 -14.35 4.28 11.32
CA GLN A 397 -14.28 4.42 9.86
C GLN A 397 -15.22 5.53 9.38
N TYR A 398 -14.71 6.39 8.49
CA TYR A 398 -15.52 7.30 7.71
C TYR A 398 -15.94 6.65 6.39
N TRP A 399 -17.22 6.78 6.07
CA TRP A 399 -17.84 6.17 4.91
C TRP A 399 -18.28 7.27 3.94
N PRO A 400 -17.88 7.23 2.65
CA PRO A 400 -18.14 8.31 1.71
C PRO A 400 -19.64 8.50 1.44
N VAL A 401 -20.07 9.74 1.30
CA VAL A 401 -21.41 10.12 0.82
C VAL A 401 -21.27 10.75 -0.56
N TYR A 402 -21.83 10.09 -1.58
CA TYR A 402 -21.87 10.60 -2.96
C TYR A 402 -23.17 11.38 -3.21
N LEU A 403 -23.20 12.23 -4.23
CA LEU A 403 -24.42 12.95 -4.61
C LEU A 403 -25.53 12.00 -5.09
N SER A 404 -25.16 10.86 -5.66
CA SER A 404 -26.03 9.73 -5.98
C SER A 404 -26.67 9.05 -4.77
N PHE A 405 -26.26 9.35 -3.52
CA PHE A 405 -26.85 8.78 -2.31
C PHE A 405 -28.13 9.52 -1.91
N GLU A 406 -29.12 9.53 -2.81
CA GLU A 406 -30.33 10.34 -2.71
C GLU A 406 -31.09 10.08 -1.40
N ARG A 407 -31.22 8.82 -0.99
CA ARG A 407 -31.96 8.42 0.23
C ARG A 407 -31.26 8.91 1.48
N THR A 408 -29.94 8.75 1.52
CA THR A 408 -29.11 9.22 2.63
C THR A 408 -29.16 10.74 2.73
N ILE A 409 -28.98 11.45 1.60
CA ILE A 409 -28.99 12.91 1.55
C ILE A 409 -30.34 13.48 1.98
N GLU A 410 -31.46 12.87 1.55
CA GLU A 410 -32.80 13.29 1.97
C GLU A 410 -32.96 13.25 3.50
N LEU A 411 -32.55 12.14 4.14
CA LEU A 411 -32.60 12.02 5.60
C LEU A 411 -31.66 13.00 6.31
N LEU A 412 -30.48 13.26 5.76
CA LEU A 412 -29.56 14.27 6.32
C LEU A 412 -30.17 15.68 6.26
N LYS A 413 -30.86 16.02 5.17
CA LYS A 413 -31.60 17.29 5.03
C LYS A 413 -32.73 17.43 6.03
N GLU A 414 -33.47 16.36 6.32
CA GLU A 414 -34.47 16.37 7.38
C GLU A 414 -33.89 16.67 8.77
N GLN A 415 -32.60 16.35 9.00
CA GLN A 415 -31.89 16.69 10.23
C GLN A 415 -31.21 18.07 10.18
N GLY A 416 -31.43 18.85 9.12
CA GLY A 416 -30.90 20.22 8.96
C GLY A 416 -29.48 20.29 8.41
N MET A 417 -28.96 19.19 7.83
CA MET A 417 -27.68 19.16 7.14
C MET A 417 -27.88 19.36 5.64
N GLU A 418 -27.02 20.11 4.98
CA GLU A 418 -27.07 20.32 3.53
C GLU A 418 -25.78 19.80 2.89
N PRO A 419 -25.67 18.48 2.63
CA PRO A 419 -24.45 17.88 2.08
C PRO A 419 -23.93 18.56 0.82
N GLY A 420 -22.63 18.83 0.77
CA GLY A 420 -21.94 19.44 -0.37
C GLY A 420 -22.06 20.96 -0.46
N THR A 421 -22.55 21.62 0.59
CA THR A 421 -22.74 23.08 0.61
C THR A 421 -21.78 23.82 1.54
N CYS A 422 -20.95 23.13 2.33
CA CYS A 422 -20.00 23.80 3.25
C CYS A 422 -18.89 24.54 2.52
N LEU A 423 -18.51 24.08 1.32
CA LEU A 423 -17.52 24.73 0.45
C LEU A 423 -18.17 25.52 -0.70
N ALA A 424 -19.42 25.96 -0.54
CA ALA A 424 -20.05 26.86 -1.51
C ALA A 424 -19.19 28.13 -1.70
N PRO A 425 -19.00 28.64 -2.94
CA PRO A 425 -18.10 29.77 -3.20
C PRO A 425 -18.36 31.00 -2.33
N GLU A 426 -19.60 31.22 -1.92
CA GLU A 426 -20.02 32.37 -1.11
C GLU A 426 -19.57 32.25 0.37
N LYS A 427 -19.17 31.05 0.83
CA LYS A 427 -18.71 30.76 2.19
C LYS A 427 -17.18 30.68 2.31
N VAL A 428 -16.47 30.83 1.19
CA VAL A 428 -15.01 30.71 1.10
C VAL A 428 -14.37 32.09 1.04
N GLU A 429 -13.52 32.38 2.02
CA GLU A 429 -12.78 33.64 2.09
C GLU A 429 -11.57 33.62 1.17
N ARG A 430 -10.88 32.47 1.10
CA ARG A 430 -9.56 32.36 0.46
C ARG A 430 -9.15 30.93 0.19
N ILE A 431 -8.44 30.72 -0.92
CA ILE A 431 -7.73 29.48 -1.24
C ILE A 431 -6.24 29.77 -1.27
N THR A 432 -5.44 28.96 -0.57
CA THR A 432 -3.97 29.09 -0.53
C THR A 432 -3.34 27.82 -1.07
N PHE A 433 -2.57 27.91 -2.15
CA PHE A 433 -1.77 26.80 -2.66
C PHE A 433 -0.35 26.85 -2.11
N ASP A 434 0.17 25.70 -1.70
CA ASP A 434 1.60 25.52 -1.47
C ASP A 434 2.27 25.11 -2.80
N VAL A 435 3.09 26.01 -3.33
CA VAL A 435 3.81 25.81 -4.60
C VAL A 435 5.32 25.78 -4.41
N GLN A 436 5.79 25.73 -3.17
CA GLN A 436 7.21 25.77 -2.84
C GLN A 436 7.99 24.64 -3.52
N ASN A 437 7.45 23.42 -3.47
CA ASN A 437 8.11 22.22 -4.00
C ASN A 437 8.42 22.33 -5.50
N TYR A 438 7.54 22.96 -6.29
CA TYR A 438 7.76 23.13 -7.73
C TYR A 438 8.99 23.99 -8.05
N PHE A 439 9.29 25.00 -7.22
CA PHE A 439 10.49 25.81 -7.37
C PHE A 439 11.74 25.03 -6.94
N TYR A 440 11.69 24.29 -5.83
CA TYR A 440 12.83 23.49 -5.39
C TYR A 440 13.18 22.37 -6.37
N GLU A 441 12.18 21.68 -6.94
CA GLU A 441 12.40 20.62 -7.92
C GLU A 441 13.06 21.13 -9.21
N GLN A 442 12.65 22.30 -9.69
CA GLN A 442 13.17 22.84 -10.96
C GLN A 442 14.40 23.74 -10.82
N GLN A 443 14.45 24.53 -9.76
CA GLN A 443 15.40 25.64 -9.62
C GLN A 443 16.29 25.48 -8.37
N GLY A 444 15.97 24.55 -7.47
CA GLY A 444 16.75 24.27 -6.25
C GLY A 444 16.61 25.31 -5.15
N ALA A 445 15.85 26.38 -5.37
CA ALA A 445 15.60 27.46 -4.41
C ALA A 445 14.30 28.20 -4.75
N LEU A 446 13.79 28.98 -3.81
CA LEU A 446 12.69 29.92 -4.03
C LEU A 446 13.19 31.19 -4.77
N PRO A 447 12.31 31.86 -5.55
CA PRO A 447 12.66 33.12 -6.19
C PRO A 447 12.86 34.23 -5.14
N GLU A 448 13.98 34.95 -5.25
CA GLU A 448 14.35 36.06 -4.37
C GLU A 448 14.73 37.32 -5.20
N GLY A 449 14.72 38.49 -4.56
CA GLY A 449 15.19 39.75 -5.18
C GLY A 449 14.44 40.12 -6.46
N GLU A 450 15.17 40.31 -7.56
CA GLU A 450 14.59 40.69 -8.86
C GLU A 450 13.66 39.62 -9.42
N ALA A 451 13.99 38.33 -9.25
CA ALA A 451 13.17 37.23 -9.75
C ALA A 451 11.81 37.15 -9.02
N LEU A 452 11.79 37.41 -7.71
CA LEU A 452 10.56 37.53 -6.94
C LEU A 452 9.68 38.69 -7.43
N ALA A 453 10.30 39.86 -7.68
CA ALA A 453 9.60 41.04 -8.16
C ALA A 453 9.02 40.85 -9.57
N GLU A 454 9.70 40.12 -10.46
CA GLU A 454 9.18 39.76 -11.79
C GLU A 454 8.04 38.75 -11.70
N LEU A 455 8.17 37.74 -10.83
CA LEU A 455 7.11 36.77 -10.60
C LEU A 455 5.85 37.44 -10.05
N GLN A 456 5.99 38.35 -9.07
CA GLN A 456 4.83 39.07 -8.49
C GLN A 456 4.17 40.04 -9.47
N LYS A 457 4.90 40.56 -10.46
CA LYS A 457 4.29 41.33 -11.57
C LYS A 457 3.47 40.44 -12.49
N THR A 458 3.94 39.21 -12.73
CA THR A 458 3.27 38.22 -13.57
C THR A 458 2.07 37.61 -12.83
N ASN A 459 2.22 37.38 -11.52
CA ASN A 459 1.24 36.75 -10.66
C ASN A 459 1.15 37.49 -9.32
N PRO A 460 0.23 38.46 -9.21
CA PRO A 460 0.03 39.27 -7.99
C PRO A 460 -0.37 38.47 -6.75
N ASN A 461 -0.83 37.22 -6.93
CA ASN A 461 -1.27 36.34 -5.85
C ASN A 461 -0.10 35.59 -5.18
N TYR A 462 1.11 35.63 -5.77
CA TYR A 462 2.29 34.94 -5.22
C TYR A 462 2.88 35.66 -4.00
N ARG A 463 3.23 34.89 -2.97
CA ARG A 463 3.86 35.37 -1.73
C ARG A 463 5.27 34.81 -1.58
N GLU A 464 6.14 35.58 -0.93
CA GLU A 464 7.58 35.28 -0.75
C GLU A 464 7.85 33.88 -0.16
N GLY A 465 6.95 33.36 0.68
CA GLY A 465 7.06 32.04 1.29
C GLY A 465 6.67 30.84 0.41
N GLY A 466 6.62 30.97 -0.92
CA GLY A 466 6.28 29.85 -1.81
C GLY A 466 4.80 29.50 -1.84
N SER A 467 3.92 30.46 -1.52
CA SER A 467 2.46 30.26 -1.53
C SER A 467 1.76 31.15 -2.54
N LEU A 468 0.67 30.64 -3.12
CA LEU A 468 -0.23 31.37 -4.01
C LEU A 468 -1.56 31.58 -3.30
N VAL A 469 -1.94 32.84 -3.07
CA VAL A 469 -3.08 33.21 -2.24
C VAL A 469 -4.17 33.86 -3.09
N ILE A 470 -5.34 33.23 -3.16
CA ILE A 470 -6.44 33.63 -4.04
C ILE A 470 -7.67 33.99 -3.21
N GLU A 471 -8.08 35.26 -3.29
CA GLU A 471 -9.18 35.86 -2.53
C GLU A 471 -10.31 36.38 -3.44
N GLU A 472 -10.12 36.36 -4.76
CA GLU A 472 -11.11 36.86 -5.71
C GLU A 472 -12.28 35.87 -5.86
N PRO A 473 -13.55 36.29 -5.64
CA PRO A 473 -14.70 35.38 -5.66
C PRO A 473 -14.90 34.62 -6.98
N ALA A 474 -14.60 35.25 -8.12
CA ALA A 474 -14.68 34.59 -9.43
C ALA A 474 -13.64 33.48 -9.59
N ALA A 475 -12.40 33.74 -9.16
CA ALA A 475 -11.32 32.76 -9.17
C ALA A 475 -11.59 31.62 -8.16
N ILE A 476 -12.10 31.93 -6.96
CA ILE A 476 -12.51 30.94 -5.96
C ILE A 476 -13.57 29.99 -6.56
N ARG A 477 -14.60 30.53 -7.22
CA ARG A 477 -15.65 29.71 -7.86
C ARG A 477 -15.09 28.77 -8.93
N LEU A 478 -14.16 29.25 -9.76
CA LEU A 478 -13.50 28.41 -10.77
C LEU A 478 -12.69 27.29 -10.12
N LEU A 479 -11.89 27.62 -9.10
CA LEU A 479 -11.02 26.68 -8.40
C LEU A 479 -11.81 25.61 -7.65
N LEU A 480 -12.91 25.95 -6.97
CA LEU A 480 -13.73 24.98 -6.27
C LEU A 480 -14.36 23.93 -7.19
N GLY A 481 -14.53 24.23 -8.49
CA GLY A 481 -14.92 23.22 -9.48
C GLY A 481 -13.81 22.22 -9.84
N ALA A 482 -12.55 22.58 -9.59
CA ALA A 482 -11.38 21.78 -9.92
C ALA A 482 -10.65 21.20 -8.70
N ILE A 483 -10.97 21.65 -7.49
CA ILE A 483 -10.42 21.13 -6.24
C ILE A 483 -11.31 20.01 -5.71
N ALA A 484 -10.69 18.97 -5.16
CA ALA A 484 -11.37 18.02 -4.29
C ALA A 484 -10.76 18.05 -2.88
N GLU A 485 -11.59 17.85 -1.87
CA GLU A 485 -11.16 17.71 -0.47
C GLU A 485 -10.27 16.48 -0.31
N ASP A 486 -9.24 16.57 0.52
CA ASP A 486 -8.25 15.49 0.69
C ASP A 486 -8.90 14.17 1.10
N ASP A 487 -9.85 14.23 2.03
CA ASP A 487 -10.52 13.04 2.55
C ASP A 487 -11.44 12.40 1.50
N SER A 488 -12.11 13.22 0.69
CA SER A 488 -12.89 12.74 -0.46
C SER A 488 -11.99 12.07 -1.51
N CYS A 489 -10.82 12.65 -1.80
CA CYS A 489 -9.85 12.07 -2.74
C CYS A 489 -9.38 10.68 -2.29
N ARG A 490 -9.14 10.50 -0.99
CA ARG A 490 -8.71 9.22 -0.41
C ARG A 490 -9.78 8.15 -0.50
N MET A 491 -11.06 8.51 -0.35
CA MET A 491 -12.16 7.54 -0.39
C MET A 491 -12.57 7.14 -1.82
N ASN A 492 -12.21 7.92 -2.84
CA ASN A 492 -12.51 7.60 -4.23
C ASN A 492 -11.36 7.88 -5.20
N TYR A 493 -10.41 6.95 -5.28
CA TYR A 493 -9.30 7.00 -6.25
C TYR A 493 -9.72 6.83 -7.72
N LEU A 494 -10.98 6.43 -8.00
CA LEU A 494 -11.47 6.23 -9.37
C LEU A 494 -11.94 7.53 -10.04
N CYS A 495 -12.31 8.55 -9.28
CA CYS A 495 -12.75 9.82 -9.86
C CYS A 495 -11.51 10.56 -10.41
N GLU A 496 -11.18 10.22 -11.67
CA GLU A 496 -10.09 10.67 -12.53
C GLU A 496 -8.85 11.21 -11.82
N THR A 497 -7.81 10.37 -11.80
CA THR A 497 -6.42 10.66 -11.44
C THR A 497 -6.23 12.03 -10.82
N VAL A 498 -6.19 12.03 -9.50
CA VAL A 498 -5.35 12.93 -8.74
C VAL A 498 -3.89 12.70 -9.21
N GLU A 499 -3.55 13.15 -10.42
CA GLU A 499 -2.18 13.51 -10.71
C GLU A 499 -1.93 14.71 -9.82
N GLY A 500 -1.18 14.49 -8.74
CA GLY A 500 -0.96 15.39 -7.60
C GLY A 500 -0.68 16.83 -8.01
N GLY A 501 -1.76 17.57 -8.26
CA GLY A 501 -1.72 19.01 -8.42
C GLY A 501 -1.33 19.66 -7.11
N PRO A 502 -1.11 20.98 -7.12
CA PRO A 502 -0.69 21.70 -5.93
C PRO A 502 -1.71 21.49 -4.80
N TYR A 503 -1.18 21.18 -3.62
CA TYR A 503 -1.95 21.13 -2.39
C TYR A 503 -2.49 22.51 -2.05
N CYS A 504 -3.69 22.58 -1.52
CA CYS A 504 -4.31 23.82 -1.09
C CYS A 504 -4.99 23.73 0.27
N THR A 505 -5.10 24.88 0.90
CA THR A 505 -5.94 25.09 2.08
C THR A 505 -7.04 26.07 1.73
N ILE A 506 -8.29 25.64 1.93
CA ILE A 506 -9.49 26.43 1.72
C ILE A 506 -9.92 27.00 3.08
N ARG A 507 -9.92 28.32 3.21
CA ARG A 507 -10.38 29.01 4.42
C ARG A 507 -11.82 29.45 4.24
N THR A 508 -12.68 29.00 5.15
CA THR A 508 -14.09 29.42 5.23
C THR A 508 -14.28 30.47 6.33
N GLU A 509 -15.46 31.09 6.37
CA GLU A 509 -15.87 32.05 7.42
C GLU A 509 -15.75 31.49 8.85
N ASN A 510 -15.76 30.16 8.99
CA ASN A 510 -15.69 29.45 10.27
C ASN A 510 -14.24 29.22 10.78
N GLU A 511 -13.23 29.84 10.16
CA GLU A 511 -11.79 29.77 10.48
C GLU A 511 -11.13 28.38 10.42
N ALA A 512 -11.86 27.30 10.13
CA ALA A 512 -11.28 25.99 9.82
C ALA A 512 -10.66 26.03 8.41
N GLY A 513 -9.38 25.66 8.31
CA GLY A 513 -8.69 25.48 7.04
C GLY A 513 -8.88 24.05 6.55
N VAL A 514 -9.60 23.87 5.45
CA VAL A 514 -9.89 22.56 4.86
C VAL A 514 -8.79 22.22 3.86
N GLY A 515 -8.22 21.03 3.99
CA GLY A 515 -7.25 20.50 3.03
C GLY A 515 -7.89 20.06 1.72
N GLY A 516 -7.25 20.40 0.60
CA GLY A 516 -7.71 19.94 -0.70
C GLY A 516 -6.60 19.95 -1.73
N MET A 517 -6.92 19.41 -2.90
CA MET A 517 -5.97 19.24 -3.98
C MET A 517 -6.58 19.60 -5.31
N LEU A 518 -5.81 20.31 -6.13
CA LEU A 518 -6.21 20.65 -7.49
C LEU A 518 -6.13 19.39 -8.37
N ILE A 519 -7.25 19.02 -8.97
CA ILE A 519 -7.31 17.89 -9.89
C ILE A 519 -6.78 18.35 -11.25
N LYS A 520 -5.64 17.80 -11.67
CA LYS A 520 -4.94 18.23 -12.89
C LYS A 520 -5.82 18.17 -14.14
N ASN A 521 -6.65 17.15 -14.29
CA ASN A 521 -7.55 16.98 -15.44
C ASN A 521 -8.70 18.01 -15.46
N ARG A 522 -8.95 18.70 -14.35
CA ARG A 522 -9.95 19.77 -14.24
C ARG A 522 -9.35 21.16 -14.40
N ILE A 523 -8.04 21.27 -14.66
CA ILE A 523 -7.37 22.56 -14.90
C ILE A 523 -7.78 23.06 -16.29
N THR A 524 -8.68 24.03 -16.32
CA THR A 524 -9.01 24.78 -17.54
C THR A 524 -7.91 25.82 -17.84
N PRO A 525 -7.85 26.40 -19.06
CA PRO A 525 -6.93 27.49 -19.37
C PRO A 525 -7.03 28.66 -18.38
N GLU A 526 -8.25 29.00 -17.95
CA GLU A 526 -8.51 30.06 -16.96
C GLU A 526 -7.91 29.72 -15.59
N ILE A 527 -7.99 28.45 -15.17
CA ILE A 527 -7.34 28.00 -13.93
C ILE A 527 -5.82 28.02 -14.10
N ALA A 528 -5.29 27.58 -15.24
CA ALA A 528 -3.84 27.60 -15.50
C ALA A 528 -3.26 29.02 -15.45
N GLU A 529 -4.00 30.03 -15.91
CA GLU A 529 -3.59 31.44 -15.81
C GLU A 529 -3.41 31.92 -14.37
N LEU A 530 -4.18 31.39 -13.40
CA LEU A 530 -4.00 31.71 -11.97
C LEU A 530 -2.62 31.28 -11.45
N PHE A 531 -1.98 30.30 -12.11
CA PHE A 531 -0.64 29.81 -11.79
C PHE A 531 0.44 30.33 -12.75
N ALA A 532 0.17 31.40 -13.49
CA ALA A 532 1.16 32.00 -14.38
C ALA A 532 2.48 32.29 -13.66
N GLY A 533 3.61 31.92 -14.29
CA GLY A 533 4.95 32.07 -13.72
C GLY A 533 5.34 31.00 -12.69
N ILE A 534 4.42 30.14 -12.24
CA ILE A 534 4.73 29.02 -11.35
C ILE A 534 5.19 27.81 -12.18
N PRO A 535 6.31 27.14 -11.82
CA PRO A 535 6.84 26.00 -12.56
C PRO A 535 6.07 24.69 -12.29
N LEU A 536 4.75 24.68 -12.47
CA LEU A 536 3.90 23.51 -12.24
C LEU A 536 4.21 22.30 -13.15
N ASN A 537 4.98 22.49 -14.22
CA ASN A 537 5.24 21.47 -15.23
C ASN A 537 6.42 20.55 -14.89
N ASN A 538 6.15 19.33 -14.41
CA ASN A 538 7.09 18.20 -14.56
C ASN A 538 7.04 17.61 -15.99
N GLY A 539 7.22 18.49 -16.99
CA GLY A 539 7.04 18.18 -18.41
C GLY A 539 8.03 18.89 -19.32
N LYS A 540 9.30 18.45 -19.27
CA LYS A 540 10.20 18.42 -20.42
C LYS A 540 10.77 17.01 -20.59
#